data_AF-A0A9Q0GIC6-F1
#
_entry.id   AF-A0A9Q0GIC6-F1
#
_cell.length_a   1.000
_cell.length_b   1.000
_cell.length_c   1.000
_cell.angle_alpha   90.00
_cell.angle_beta   90.00
_cell.angle_gamma   90.00
#
_symmetry.space_group_name_H-M   'P 1'
#
loop_
_entity.id
_entity.type
_entity.pdbx_description
1 polymer ?
#
loop_
_entity_poly.entity_id
_entity_poly.type
_entity_poly.pdbx_seq_one_letter_code
_entity_poly.pdbx_strand_id
1 'polypeptide(L)'
;MILAATTCSFVSIPLKWPTKSSHRSRPAKILLSLKRTCECLDLHKELVPYGVAWNWQKGIVREKRALIERNEGCPDTLLVLQHCPVYTLGTGSSVEYFNFDLKDAPFDVYRTERGGEVTYHGPGQLVMYPILNLRNHKMDLHWYLRALEEVVIRVLDSTFSIKASRVEGLTGVWAGDQKLAAIGIKV
;
A
#
# COMPACT_ATOMS: atom_id res chain seq x y z
N MET A 1 -0.23 -1.10 -7.61
CA MET A 1 -0.60 -0.21 -6.48
C MET A 1 0.58 -0.16 -5.53
N ILE A 2 1.28 0.94 -5.29
CA ILE A 2 2.54 0.84 -4.55
C ILE A 2 2.50 1.80 -3.39
N LEU A 3 2.39 1.26 -2.17
CA LEU A 3 2.77 1.93 -0.93
C LEU A 3 4.26 1.65 -0.75
N ALA A 4 5.12 2.66 -0.76
CA ALA A 4 6.56 2.46 -0.61
C ALA A 4 7.04 3.22 0.62
N ALA A 5 7.35 2.57 1.73
CA ALA A 5 8.01 3.23 2.87
C ALA A 5 9.51 2.95 2.82
N THR A 6 10.34 3.99 2.74
CA THR A 6 11.81 3.90 2.85
C THR A 6 12.20 3.72 4.32
N THR A 7 12.93 2.65 4.65
CA THR A 7 13.36 2.34 6.02
C THR A 7 14.42 3.32 6.54
N CYS A 8 14.19 3.87 7.73
CA CYS A 8 15.22 4.47 8.58
C CYS A 8 15.68 3.41 9.61
N SER A 9 16.98 3.37 9.90
CA SER A 9 17.68 2.33 10.67
C SER A 9 17.13 2.11 12.10
N PHE A 10 16.93 0.84 12.49
CA PHE A 10 16.39 0.43 13.79
C PHE A 10 17.45 0.41 14.91
N VAL A 11 17.11 0.96 16.08
CA VAL A 11 17.71 0.61 17.39
C VAL A 11 16.58 0.10 18.28
N SER A 12 16.75 -1.08 18.86
CA SER A 12 15.74 -1.77 19.67
C SER A 12 15.77 -1.33 21.13
N ILE A 13 14.62 -0.95 21.71
CA ILE A 13 14.43 -0.81 23.17
C ILE A 13 13.09 -1.49 23.53
N PRO A 14 13.02 -2.33 24.59
CA PRO A 14 11.78 -2.99 25.00
C PRO A 14 10.98 -2.13 25.98
N LEU A 15 9.65 -2.06 25.82
CA LEU A 15 8.76 -1.45 26.82
C LEU A 15 7.60 -2.38 27.22
N LYS A 16 7.38 -2.42 28.54
CA LYS A 16 6.38 -3.19 29.28
C LYS A 16 5.01 -2.49 29.28
N TRP A 17 3.95 -3.29 29.36
CA TRP A 17 2.54 -2.88 29.37
C TRP A 17 1.97 -2.76 30.80
N PRO A 18 1.11 -1.76 31.11
CA PRO A 18 0.31 -1.74 32.34
C PRO A 18 -1.17 -2.12 32.13
N THR A 19 -1.73 -2.77 33.15
CA THR A 19 -3.03 -3.45 33.20
C THR A 19 -4.23 -2.59 33.65
N LYS A 20 -5.38 -2.83 33.00
CA LYS A 20 -6.80 -2.91 33.44
C LYS A 20 -7.44 -1.82 34.35
N SER A 21 -8.64 -1.38 33.96
CA SER A 21 -9.93 -1.63 34.67
C SER A 21 -11.13 -1.11 33.82
N SER A 22 -12.04 -1.99 33.40
CA SER A 22 -13.41 -2.26 33.90
C SER A 22 -14.43 -1.14 33.74
N HIS A 23 -15.51 -1.38 32.96
CA HIS A 23 -16.92 -1.05 33.27
C HIS A 23 -17.86 -1.79 32.29
N ARG A 24 -18.85 -2.52 32.84
CA ARG A 24 -20.06 -3.09 32.17
C ARG A 24 -21.13 -1.97 32.10
N SER A 25 -22.13 -1.89 31.22
CA SER A 25 -22.80 -2.79 30.27
C SER A 25 -23.84 -1.99 29.48
N ARG A 26 -24.19 -2.45 28.27
CA ARG A 26 -25.59 -2.53 27.74
C ARG A 26 -25.55 -3.37 26.44
N PRO A 27 -26.52 -4.27 26.19
CA PRO A 27 -26.49 -5.11 25.00
C PRO A 27 -26.93 -4.26 23.82
N ALA A 28 -25.97 -3.66 23.12
CA ALA A 28 -26.23 -3.11 21.80
C ALA A 28 -26.65 -4.29 20.91
N LYS A 29 -27.82 -4.15 20.28
CA LYS A 29 -28.26 -5.01 19.18
C LYS A 29 -27.04 -5.39 18.36
N ILE A 30 -26.73 -6.68 18.32
CA ILE A 30 -25.76 -7.23 17.38
C ILE A 30 -26.39 -6.98 16.02
N LEU A 31 -26.19 -5.78 15.46
CA LEU A 31 -25.95 -5.68 14.04
C LEU A 31 -24.85 -6.70 13.85
N LEU A 32 -25.16 -7.75 13.10
CA LEU A 32 -24.15 -8.57 12.46
C LEU A 32 -23.31 -7.57 11.66
N SER A 33 -22.30 -7.01 12.32
CA SER A 33 -21.15 -6.41 11.68
C SER A 33 -20.70 -7.52 10.77
N LEU A 34 -21.04 -7.40 9.49
CA LEU A 34 -20.47 -8.22 8.44
C LEU A 34 -18.97 -8.05 8.65
N LYS A 35 -18.38 -9.06 9.29
CA LYS A 35 -17.00 -9.02 9.75
C LYS A 35 -16.21 -9.03 8.46
N ARG A 36 -15.85 -7.84 7.99
CA ARG A 36 -15.10 -7.67 6.75
C ARG A 36 -13.79 -8.40 6.95
N THR A 37 -13.56 -9.42 6.14
CA THR A 37 -12.34 -10.21 6.18
C THR A 37 -11.37 -9.64 5.16
N CYS A 38 -10.10 -9.59 5.54
CA CYS A 38 -9.00 -9.24 4.67
C CYS A 38 -7.99 -10.38 4.73
N GLU A 39 -7.67 -10.93 3.57
CA GLU A 39 -6.61 -11.93 3.42
C GLU A 39 -5.28 -11.20 3.34
N CYS A 40 -4.43 -11.37 4.35
CA CYS A 40 -3.10 -10.78 4.39
C CYS A 40 -2.06 -11.81 3.97
N LEU A 41 -1.36 -11.56 2.86
CA LEU A 41 -0.19 -12.32 2.45
C LEU A 41 1.03 -11.49 2.83
N ASP A 42 1.60 -11.82 3.98
CA ASP A 42 2.78 -11.14 4.51
C ASP A 42 4.07 -11.84 4.05
N LEU A 43 4.72 -11.21 3.07
CA LEU A 43 6.00 -11.57 2.50
C LEU A 43 7.01 -10.44 2.72
N HIS A 44 6.86 -9.61 3.77
CA HIS A 44 7.68 -8.41 3.97
C HIS A 44 9.19 -8.69 4.07
N LYS A 45 9.62 -9.93 4.27
CA LYS A 45 11.04 -10.34 4.29
C LYS A 45 11.55 -10.85 2.94
N GLU A 46 10.65 -11.08 1.99
CA GLU A 46 10.96 -11.67 0.69
C GLU A 46 11.19 -10.60 -0.36
N LEU A 47 12.26 -10.78 -1.15
CA LEU A 47 12.50 -10.02 -2.37
C LEU A 47 11.79 -10.71 -3.53
N VAL A 48 10.74 -10.08 -4.04
CA VAL A 48 9.92 -10.62 -5.12
C VAL A 48 10.20 -9.84 -6.41
N PRO A 49 10.53 -10.50 -7.53
CA PRO A 49 10.64 -9.81 -8.82
C PRO A 49 9.33 -9.10 -9.18
N TYR A 50 9.42 -7.87 -9.70
CA TYR A 50 8.24 -7.02 -9.93
C TYR A 50 7.19 -7.70 -10.81
N GLY A 51 7.62 -8.31 -11.93
CA GLY A 51 6.72 -9.01 -12.85
C GLY A 51 5.94 -10.15 -12.20
N VAL A 52 6.54 -10.87 -11.24
CA VAL A 52 5.90 -11.96 -10.50
C VAL A 52 4.77 -11.42 -9.62
N ALA A 53 5.06 -10.44 -8.77
CA ALA A 53 4.05 -9.81 -7.91
C ALA A 53 2.95 -9.10 -8.72
N TRP A 54 3.31 -8.52 -9.87
CA TRP A 54 2.35 -7.90 -10.77
C TRP A 54 1.39 -8.93 -11.38
N ASN A 55 1.89 -10.11 -11.73
CA ASN A 55 1.04 -11.22 -12.17
C ASN A 55 0.13 -11.74 -11.06
N TRP A 56 0.62 -11.83 -9.81
CA TRP A 56 -0.22 -12.17 -8.65
C TRP A 56 -1.35 -11.15 -8.46
N GLN A 57 -1.05 -9.84 -8.49
CA GLN A 57 -2.07 -8.79 -8.41
C GLN A 57 -3.17 -8.98 -9.49
N LYS A 58 -2.78 -9.21 -10.74
CA LYS A 58 -3.74 -9.46 -11.84
C LYS A 58 -4.53 -10.75 -11.66
N GLY A 59 -3.94 -11.79 -11.07
CA GLY A 59 -4.63 -13.03 -10.72
C GLY A 59 -5.71 -12.79 -9.67
N ILE A 60 -5.34 -12.16 -8.56
CA ILE A 60 -6.25 -11.83 -7.45
C ILE A 60 -7.38 -10.92 -7.92
N VAL A 61 -7.10 -9.90 -8.74
CA VAL A 61 -8.14 -9.02 -9.30
C VAL A 61 -9.13 -9.81 -10.17
N ARG A 62 -8.64 -10.74 -11.00
CA ARG A 62 -9.51 -11.60 -11.84
C ARG A 62 -10.41 -12.50 -10.98
N GLU A 63 -9.84 -13.13 -9.96
CA GLU A 63 -10.59 -13.96 -9.01
C GLU A 63 -11.68 -13.15 -8.29
N LYS A 64 -11.32 -11.97 -7.75
CA LYS A 64 -12.26 -11.08 -7.06
C LYS A 64 -13.37 -10.59 -7.97
N ARG A 65 -13.07 -10.24 -9.23
CA ARG A 65 -14.11 -9.88 -10.22
C ARG A 65 -15.11 -11.02 -10.41
N ALA A 66 -14.62 -12.25 -10.55
CA ALA A 66 -15.49 -13.42 -10.70
C ALA A 66 -16.37 -13.66 -9.45
N LEU A 67 -15.83 -13.45 -8.24
CA LEU A 67 -16.63 -13.52 -6.99
C LEU A 67 -17.73 -12.45 -6.98
N ILE A 68 -17.39 -11.20 -7.35
CA ILE A 68 -18.34 -10.09 -7.42
C ILE A 68 -19.44 -10.36 -8.44
N GLU A 69 -19.10 -10.89 -9.62
CA GLU A 69 -20.06 -11.24 -10.67
C GLU A 69 -21.03 -12.35 -10.23
N ARG A 70 -20.56 -13.31 -9.43
CA ARG A 70 -21.41 -14.36 -8.83
C ARG A 70 -22.14 -13.92 -7.56
N ASN A 71 -21.98 -12.65 -7.15
CA ASN A 71 -22.52 -12.11 -5.90
C ASN A 71 -22.10 -12.93 -4.66
N GLU A 72 -20.88 -13.47 -4.69
CA GLU A 72 -20.27 -14.21 -3.60
C GLU A 72 -19.48 -13.28 -2.67
N GLY A 73 -19.18 -13.77 -1.47
CA GLY A 73 -18.32 -13.06 -0.53
C GLY A 73 -16.95 -12.77 -1.14
N CYS A 74 -16.64 -11.50 -1.34
CA CYS A 74 -15.35 -11.05 -1.86
C CYS A 74 -14.56 -10.37 -0.71
N PRO A 75 -13.76 -11.11 0.06
CA PRO A 75 -12.87 -10.51 1.06
C PRO A 75 -11.88 -9.56 0.37
N ASP A 76 -11.34 -8.60 1.11
CA ASP A 76 -10.23 -7.79 0.61
C ASP A 76 -8.93 -8.62 0.66
N THR A 77 -7.90 -8.24 -0.09
CA THR A 77 -6.57 -8.85 0.00
C THR A 77 -5.51 -7.79 0.21
N LEU A 78 -4.50 -8.08 1.02
CA LEU A 78 -3.32 -7.25 1.19
C LEU A 78 -2.08 -8.10 0.92
N LEU A 79 -1.29 -7.73 -0.09
CA LEU A 79 0.07 -8.27 -0.24
C LEU A 79 1.06 -7.30 0.42
N VAL A 80 2.01 -7.82 1.18
CA VAL A 80 3.11 -7.05 1.77
C VAL A 80 4.40 -7.72 1.35
N LEU A 81 5.33 -7.00 0.73
CA LEU A 81 6.57 -7.58 0.21
C LEU A 81 7.67 -6.53 0.04
N GLN A 82 8.82 -6.94 -0.46
CA GLN A 82 9.84 -6.06 -1.01
C GLN A 82 10.12 -6.46 -2.48
N HIS A 83 10.67 -5.53 -3.27
CA HIS A 83 11.06 -5.82 -4.64
C HIS A 83 12.57 -5.88 -4.79
N CYS A 84 13.03 -6.72 -5.73
CA CYS A 84 14.33 -6.51 -6.36
C CYS A 84 14.38 -5.10 -6.97
N PRO A 85 15.57 -4.48 -7.13
CA PRO A 85 15.70 -3.16 -7.74
C PRO A 85 14.96 -3.06 -9.08
N VAL A 86 14.06 -2.07 -9.21
CA VAL A 86 13.19 -1.92 -10.38
C VAL A 86 12.69 -0.49 -10.50
N TYR A 87 12.56 0.00 -11.74
CA TYR A 87 11.81 1.21 -12.06
C TYR A 87 10.43 0.86 -12.60
N THR A 88 9.41 1.60 -12.16
CA THR A 88 8.06 1.50 -12.71
C THR A 88 7.62 2.84 -13.26
N LEU A 89 6.94 2.82 -14.41
CA LEU A 89 6.31 3.97 -15.04
C LEU A 89 4.81 3.87 -14.86
N GLY A 90 4.22 4.87 -14.23
CA GLY A 90 2.77 5.03 -14.19
C GLY A 90 2.24 5.75 -15.43
N THR A 91 0.92 5.91 -15.49
CA THR A 91 0.21 6.52 -16.61
C THR A 91 0.53 8.00 -16.82
N GLY A 92 0.99 8.70 -15.77
CA GLY A 92 1.39 10.11 -15.83
C GLY A 92 2.82 10.33 -16.34
N SER A 93 3.60 9.27 -16.57
CA SER A 93 4.98 9.41 -17.06
C SER A 93 5.09 9.26 -18.57
N SER A 94 5.88 10.13 -19.20
CA SER A 94 6.52 9.91 -20.50
C SER A 94 7.87 9.19 -20.33
N VAL A 95 8.38 8.58 -21.40
CA VAL A 95 9.73 7.98 -21.45
C VAL A 95 10.81 9.06 -21.25
N GLU A 96 10.49 10.31 -21.55
CA GLU A 96 11.37 11.48 -21.42
C GLU A 96 11.72 11.85 -19.97
N TYR A 97 11.03 11.28 -18.97
CA TYR A 97 11.36 11.54 -17.56
C TYR A 97 12.55 10.73 -17.04
N PHE A 98 13.16 9.86 -17.86
CA PHE A 98 14.39 9.19 -17.47
C PHE A 98 15.60 10.06 -17.77
N ASN A 99 16.45 10.25 -16.77
CA ASN A 99 17.78 10.83 -16.94
C ASN A 99 18.80 9.80 -17.49
N PHE A 100 18.34 8.66 -17.99
CA PHE A 100 19.14 7.57 -18.55
C PHE A 100 18.48 6.98 -19.79
N ASP A 101 19.27 6.43 -20.72
CA ASP A 101 18.73 5.68 -21.86
C ASP A 101 18.10 4.38 -21.33
N LEU A 102 16.85 4.12 -21.72
CA LEU A 102 16.14 2.88 -21.38
C LEU A 102 16.89 1.62 -21.81
N LYS A 103 17.71 1.70 -22.86
CA LYS A 103 18.53 0.58 -23.33
C LYS A 103 19.67 0.23 -22.38
N ASP A 104 20.12 1.20 -21.60
CA ASP A 104 21.22 1.08 -20.64
C ASP A 104 20.72 1.25 -19.19
N ALA A 105 19.44 0.97 -18.95
CA ALA A 105 18.84 1.10 -17.64
C ALA A 105 19.55 0.16 -16.64
N PRO A 106 19.94 0.67 -15.44
CA PRO A 106 20.68 -0.14 -14.47
C PRO A 106 19.83 -1.25 -13.84
N PHE A 107 18.50 -1.15 -13.96
CA PHE A 107 17.53 -2.10 -13.43
C PHE A 107 16.36 -2.26 -14.39
N ASP A 108 15.58 -3.33 -14.21
CA ASP A 108 14.37 -3.57 -15.00
C ASP A 108 13.41 -2.38 -14.95
N VAL A 109 12.78 -2.11 -16.09
CA VAL A 109 11.84 -1.00 -16.27
C VAL A 109 10.49 -1.56 -16.70
N TYR A 110 9.45 -1.31 -15.91
CA TYR A 110 8.09 -1.75 -16.22
C TYR A 110 7.16 -0.57 -16.45
N ARG A 111 6.43 -0.58 -17.57
CA ARG A 111 5.29 0.31 -17.76
C ARG A 111 4.03 -0.31 -17.17
N THR A 112 3.31 0.48 -16.39
CA THR A 112 2.23 0.01 -15.51
C THR A 112 1.04 0.94 -15.58
N GLU A 113 -0.13 0.43 -15.19
CA GLU A 113 -1.40 1.16 -15.26
C GLU A 113 -1.68 2.02 -14.03
N ARG A 114 -0.76 2.05 -13.05
CA ARG A 114 -0.93 2.87 -11.84
C ARG A 114 -0.87 4.36 -12.21
N GLY A 115 -1.58 5.19 -11.44
CA GLY A 115 -1.39 6.64 -11.48
C GLY A 115 0.02 7.06 -11.03
N GLY A 116 0.34 8.32 -11.32
CA GLY A 116 1.63 8.93 -11.03
C GLY A 116 2.67 8.70 -12.12
N GLU A 117 3.86 9.23 -11.88
CA GLU A 117 4.97 9.23 -12.85
C GLU A 117 5.89 8.02 -12.63
N VAL A 118 7.21 8.22 -12.68
CA VAL A 118 8.23 7.20 -12.43
C VAL A 118 8.40 6.99 -10.92
N THR A 119 8.64 5.74 -10.50
CA THR A 119 9.12 5.46 -9.14
C THR A 119 10.09 4.29 -9.13
N TYR A 120 10.86 4.17 -8.07
CA TYR A 120 11.83 3.10 -7.82
C TYR A 120 11.38 2.23 -6.65
N HIS A 121 11.58 0.92 -6.80
CA HIS A 121 11.49 -0.05 -5.71
C HIS A 121 12.77 -0.85 -5.58
N GLY A 122 13.08 -1.25 -4.36
CA GLY A 122 14.26 -2.07 -4.08
C GLY A 122 14.27 -2.59 -2.65
N PRO A 123 15.34 -3.34 -2.30
CA PRO A 123 15.52 -3.89 -0.96
C PRO A 123 15.48 -2.79 0.11
N GLY A 124 14.89 -3.10 1.27
CA GLY A 124 14.63 -2.17 2.36
C GLY A 124 13.36 -1.33 2.19
N GLN A 125 12.72 -1.34 1.02
CA GLN A 125 11.46 -0.63 0.82
C GLN A 125 10.27 -1.57 1.02
N LEU A 126 9.45 -1.30 2.03
CA LEU A 126 8.21 -2.03 2.23
C LEU A 126 7.21 -1.65 1.14
N VAL A 127 6.76 -2.64 0.37
CA VAL A 127 5.75 -2.49 -0.70
C VAL A 127 4.45 -3.16 -0.30
N MET A 128 3.35 -2.41 -0.34
CA MET A 128 2.01 -2.93 -0.01
C MET A 128 1.03 -2.83 -1.19
N TYR A 129 0.31 -3.92 -1.45
CA TYR A 129 -0.74 -4.05 -2.45
C TYR A 129 -2.12 -4.38 -1.84
N PRO A 130 -2.86 -3.41 -1.24
CA PRO A 130 -4.28 -3.57 -0.86
C PRO A 130 -5.30 -3.71 -2.04
N ILE A 131 -5.68 -4.93 -2.40
CA ILE A 131 -6.62 -5.22 -3.49
C ILE A 131 -8.04 -5.31 -2.90
N LEU A 132 -8.80 -4.22 -3.03
CA LEU A 132 -10.08 -4.04 -2.34
C LEU A 132 -11.28 -4.07 -3.29
N ASN A 133 -12.41 -4.54 -2.80
CA ASN A 133 -13.71 -4.26 -3.43
C ASN A 133 -14.30 -2.96 -2.85
N LEU A 134 -14.13 -1.84 -3.54
CA LEU A 134 -14.60 -0.52 -3.07
C LEU A 134 -16.12 -0.43 -2.87
N ARG A 135 -16.92 -1.34 -3.45
CA ARG A 135 -18.38 -1.41 -3.19
C ARG A 135 -18.68 -1.79 -1.73
N ASN A 136 -17.76 -2.50 -1.08
CA ASN A 136 -17.86 -2.85 0.35
C ASN A 136 -17.38 -1.72 1.27
N HIS A 137 -16.89 -0.62 0.69
CA HIS A 137 -16.33 0.53 1.41
C HIS A 137 -17.00 1.83 0.93
N LYS A 138 -16.26 2.63 0.17
CA LYS A 138 -16.74 3.82 -0.50
C LYS A 138 -16.22 3.78 -1.94
N MET A 139 -17.12 3.89 -2.91
CA MET A 139 -16.79 3.96 -4.34
C MET A 139 -16.24 5.34 -4.72
N ASP A 140 -15.12 5.72 -4.11
CA ASP A 140 -14.48 7.03 -4.26
C ASP A 140 -12.96 6.84 -4.25
N LEU A 141 -12.34 7.14 -5.40
CA LEU A 141 -10.92 6.96 -5.61
C LEU A 141 -10.07 7.95 -4.79
N HIS A 142 -10.56 9.18 -4.61
CA HIS A 142 -9.87 10.20 -3.81
C HIS A 142 -9.89 9.80 -2.34
N TRP A 143 -11.05 9.36 -1.85
CA TRP A 143 -11.14 8.80 -0.50
C TRP A 143 -10.19 7.62 -0.31
N TYR A 144 -10.15 6.68 -1.27
CA TYR A 144 -9.29 5.52 -1.16
C TYR A 144 -7.81 5.92 -1.07
N LEU A 145 -7.36 6.82 -1.95
CA LEU A 145 -5.99 7.34 -1.92
C LEU A 145 -5.67 8.02 -0.59
N ARG A 146 -6.54 8.93 -0.12
CA ARG A 146 -6.33 9.64 1.15
C ARG A 146 -6.36 8.70 2.35
N ALA A 147 -7.13 7.62 2.30
CA ALA A 147 -7.15 6.59 3.33
C ALA A 147 -5.81 5.82 3.39
N LEU A 148 -5.19 5.53 2.25
CA LEU A 148 -3.86 4.91 2.21
C LEU A 148 -2.78 5.84 2.79
N GLU A 149 -2.81 7.13 2.48
CA GLU A 149 -1.91 8.12 3.09
C GLU A 149 -2.09 8.15 4.61
N GLU A 150 -3.35 8.07 5.08
CA GLU A 150 -3.66 8.11 6.51
C GLU A 150 -3.08 6.91 7.25
N VAL A 151 -3.15 5.72 6.65
CA VAL A 151 -2.54 4.52 7.23
C VAL A 151 -1.05 4.73 7.45
N VAL A 152 -0.33 5.26 6.45
CA VAL A 152 1.11 5.52 6.55
C VAL A 152 1.42 6.56 7.63
N ILE A 153 0.72 7.69 7.62
CA ILE A 153 0.90 8.77 8.61
C ILE A 153 0.73 8.23 10.03
N ARG A 154 -0.33 7.45 10.28
CA ARG A 154 -0.61 6.88 11.60
C ARG A 154 0.46 5.87 12.03
N VAL A 155 0.98 5.05 11.12
CA VAL A 155 2.08 4.13 11.42
C VAL A 155 3.35 4.89 11.78
N LEU A 156 3.71 5.91 10.99
CA LEU A 156 4.88 6.75 11.23
C LEU A 156 4.82 7.44 12.60
N ASP A 157 3.68 8.01 12.95
CA ASP A 157 3.48 8.66 14.25
C ASP A 157 3.50 7.65 15.41
N SER A 158 2.67 6.61 15.35
CA SER A 158 2.48 5.68 16.47
C SER A 158 3.65 4.72 16.73
N THR A 159 4.37 4.33 15.69
CA THR A 159 5.44 3.31 15.80
C THR A 159 6.83 3.95 15.85
N PHE A 160 7.01 5.08 15.17
CA PHE A 160 8.32 5.71 15.00
C PHE A 160 8.40 7.13 15.56
N SER A 161 7.28 7.70 16.04
CA SER A 161 7.20 9.10 16.48
C SER A 161 7.64 10.10 15.40
N ILE A 162 7.47 9.72 14.13
CA ILE A 162 7.76 10.56 12.97
C ILE A 162 6.50 11.34 12.61
N LYS A 163 6.57 12.67 12.73
CA LYS A 163 5.50 13.56 12.28
C LYS A 163 5.50 13.64 10.75
N ALA A 164 4.54 12.99 10.14
CA ALA A 164 4.35 12.99 8.70
C ALA A 164 3.03 13.65 8.30
N SER A 165 2.97 14.20 7.10
CA SER A 165 1.81 14.92 6.58
C SER A 165 1.62 14.69 5.07
N ARG A 166 0.53 15.24 4.56
CA ARG A 166 0.25 15.37 3.13
C ARG A 166 0.72 16.75 2.66
N VAL A 167 1.16 16.84 1.41
CA VAL A 167 1.41 18.12 0.74
C VAL A 167 0.28 18.35 -0.27
N GLU A 168 -0.34 19.53 -0.23
CA GLU A 168 -1.45 19.89 -1.12
C GLU A 168 -1.02 19.77 -2.60
N GLY A 169 -1.88 19.21 -3.45
CA GLY A 169 -1.57 18.96 -4.86
C GLY A 169 -0.62 17.77 -5.13
N LEU A 170 0.01 17.16 -4.12
CA LEU A 170 0.90 16.02 -4.28
C LEU A 170 0.33 14.74 -3.66
N THR A 171 0.62 13.59 -4.27
CA THR A 171 0.21 12.26 -3.78
C THR A 171 1.35 11.57 -3.00
N GLY A 172 1.05 11.08 -1.80
CA GLY A 172 2.04 10.41 -0.94
C GLY A 172 2.05 10.93 0.50
N VAL A 173 3.14 10.65 1.21
CA VAL A 173 3.36 11.10 2.60
C VAL A 173 4.77 11.66 2.75
N TRP A 174 4.90 12.77 3.48
CA TRP A 174 6.13 13.53 3.65
C TRP A 174 6.45 13.76 5.13
N ALA A 175 7.73 13.89 5.45
CA ALA A 175 8.21 14.46 6.71
C ALA A 175 9.12 15.64 6.38
N GLY A 176 8.67 16.86 6.69
CA GLY A 176 9.31 18.08 6.18
C GLY A 176 9.21 18.14 4.66
N ASP A 177 10.35 18.31 3.98
CA ASP A 177 10.50 18.33 2.53
C ASP A 177 10.78 16.95 1.92
N GLN A 178 10.97 15.91 2.74
CA GLN A 178 11.33 14.58 2.29
C GLN A 178 10.11 13.70 2.11
N LYS A 179 9.98 13.09 0.91
CA LYS A 179 8.91 12.12 0.62
C LYS A 179 9.25 10.78 1.27
N LEU A 180 8.43 10.34 2.21
CA LEU A 180 8.57 9.06 2.91
C LEU A 180 7.75 7.94 2.28
N ALA A 181 6.62 8.28 1.66
CA ALA A 181 5.85 7.30 0.90
C ALA A 181 5.32 7.79 -0.43
N ALA A 182 5.54 6.96 -1.46
CA ALA A 182 4.84 7.06 -2.73
C ALA A 182 3.54 6.25 -2.66
N ILE A 183 2.49 6.77 -3.30
CA ILE A 183 1.20 6.09 -3.44
C ILE A 183 0.74 6.25 -4.89
N GLY A 184 0.55 5.11 -5.55
CA GLY A 184 -0.03 5.05 -6.89
C GLY A 184 -1.05 3.93 -6.96
N ILE A 185 -2.26 4.22 -7.46
CA ILE A 185 -3.39 3.28 -7.51
C ILE A 185 -3.93 3.12 -8.93
N LYS A 186 -4.67 2.04 -9.13
CA LYS A 186 -5.45 1.74 -10.34
C LYS A 186 -6.73 1.03 -9.88
N VAL A 187 -7.86 1.39 -10.49
CA VAL A 187 -9.17 0.75 -10.34
C VAL A 187 -9.63 0.25 -11.70
#